data_AF-A0A401HUC9-F1
#
_entry.id   AF-A0A401HUC9-F1
#
_cell.length_a   1.000
_cell.length_b   1.000
_cell.length_c   1.000
_cell.angle_alpha   90.00
_cell.angle_beta   90.00
_cell.angle_gamma   90.00
#
_symmetry.space_group_name_H-M   'P 1'
#
loop_
_entity.id
_entity.type
_entity.pdbx_description
1 polymer ?
#
loop_
_entity_poly.entity_id
_entity_poly.type
_entity_poly.pdbx_seq_one_letter_code
_entity_poly.pdbx_strand_id
1 'polypeptide(L)'
;MMKFGLQGTVIGWQDPWAGDASDRVMRTGTGSIYPSQDPIPTPGAFLDYLKQLRTDIYVHHVFPGLEGQAELLADIRKHGIELCLGNEYGNINGPWTPGTNRYDLPDEAILAAADQGVLCGLLYDEPEHLQINAAQYRKDSWHPHWGAASESASAVPTDQLETAVVRAVSDRVRHVDTLLGEHRRVPLIAEHVFPVMFHAHARGGMALCPKIMKESFQPLQLSTALGAARQYDVPLWICADLWGPDVGAWPIRTPGFPGHSPAEFASALRMGYYMGPTHLFTENIDALARFDGERFRSTVFGEIWEAFVREYVPAHPIDWTHADAVADIVLIHGDDSNYGQQERPFGHRATPMPETSQSVFAAWHLLSHGTIPAHGSCLHIPGYSFPRHELKRQVPGDRFPLMEGLRLAEPPAVHPLFQPLRSTLVLDGYAREDQLGAPQLIVVAGSFVSPDTLRAVRKRAEAGARVLIAEGLAPEPWQTAARFDGGGVWLPAADLLGDAARELAEPLIGPADCWTQRFRDREVRIYPQDSDGYELAFEIAKG
;
A
#
# COMPACT_ATOMS: atom_id res chain seq x y z
N MET A 1 2.14 -15.53 14.39
CA MET A 1 2.59 -16.23 13.17
C MET A 1 1.98 -15.47 12.00
N MET A 2 2.77 -15.15 10.97
CA MET A 2 2.27 -14.50 9.76
C MET A 2 1.26 -15.40 9.06
N LYS A 3 0.26 -14.79 8.42
CA LYS A 3 -0.79 -15.48 7.69
C LYS A 3 -0.69 -15.18 6.19
N PHE A 4 -0.95 -16.18 5.36
CA PHE A 4 -0.91 -16.05 3.89
C PHE A 4 -2.30 -16.11 3.29
N GLY A 5 -2.65 -15.14 2.45
CA GLY A 5 -4.00 -15.01 1.92
C GLY A 5 -4.07 -14.92 0.40
N LEU A 6 -5.27 -15.09 -0.13
CA LEU A 6 -5.60 -14.82 -1.54
C LEU A 6 -6.91 -14.04 -1.62
N GLN A 7 -6.96 -13.06 -2.52
CA GLN A 7 -8.19 -12.33 -2.85
C GLN A 7 -8.95 -13.04 -3.97
N GLY A 8 -10.28 -12.95 -3.90
CA GLY A 8 -11.21 -13.61 -4.82
C GLY A 8 -11.10 -13.18 -6.29
N THR A 9 -11.82 -13.91 -7.14
CA THR A 9 -11.88 -13.69 -8.59
C THR A 9 -12.59 -12.40 -8.96
N VAL A 10 -12.05 -11.65 -9.92
CA VAL A 10 -12.67 -10.43 -10.47
C VAL A 10 -12.96 -10.52 -11.97
N ILE A 11 -12.30 -11.43 -12.70
CA ILE A 11 -12.37 -11.59 -14.16
C ILE A 11 -12.37 -13.07 -14.58
N GLY A 12 -11.58 -13.92 -13.93
CA GLY A 12 -11.26 -15.28 -14.34
C GLY A 12 -12.51 -16.13 -14.46
N TRP A 13 -13.28 -16.24 -13.38
CA TRP A 13 -14.56 -16.95 -13.35
C TRP A 13 -15.60 -16.14 -12.56
N GLN A 14 -16.86 -16.56 -12.66
CA GLN A 14 -17.94 -16.04 -11.82
C GLN A 14 -17.66 -16.37 -10.36
N ASP A 15 -18.01 -15.49 -9.43
CA ASP A 15 -17.87 -15.81 -8.02
C ASP A 15 -18.63 -17.12 -7.68
N PRO A 16 -18.01 -18.09 -6.98
CA PRO A 16 -18.62 -19.41 -6.77
C PRO A 16 -19.95 -19.39 -6.01
N TRP A 17 -20.21 -18.34 -5.23
CA TRP A 17 -21.41 -18.19 -4.42
C TRP A 17 -22.42 -17.23 -5.03
N ALA A 18 -21.96 -16.16 -5.70
CA ALA A 18 -22.85 -15.20 -6.34
C ALA A 18 -23.26 -15.58 -7.78
N GLY A 19 -22.50 -16.44 -8.45
CA GLY A 19 -22.79 -16.95 -9.80
C GLY A 19 -23.03 -15.82 -10.81
N ASP A 20 -24.14 -15.88 -11.55
CA ASP A 20 -24.53 -14.89 -12.55
C ASP A 20 -24.65 -13.45 -12.04
N ALA A 21 -24.82 -13.23 -10.72
CA ALA A 21 -24.83 -11.89 -10.16
C ALA A 21 -23.47 -11.20 -10.33
N SER A 22 -22.38 -11.98 -10.32
CA SER A 22 -21.02 -11.47 -10.45
C SER A 22 -20.72 -10.81 -11.81
N ASP A 23 -21.37 -11.26 -12.88
CA ASP A 23 -21.21 -10.69 -14.22
C ASP A 23 -22.14 -9.47 -14.47
N ARG A 24 -22.98 -9.09 -13.50
CA ARG A 24 -23.90 -7.93 -13.62
C ARG A 24 -23.34 -6.66 -13.00
N VAL A 25 -22.23 -6.76 -12.27
CA VAL A 25 -21.58 -5.64 -11.59
C VAL A 25 -20.18 -5.44 -12.13
N MET A 26 -19.65 -4.23 -11.97
CA MET A 26 -18.24 -3.97 -12.25
C MET A 26 -17.41 -4.54 -11.08
N ARG A 27 -16.62 -5.57 -11.36
CA ARG A 27 -15.74 -6.23 -10.37
C ARG A 27 -14.33 -5.68 -10.34
N THR A 28 -14.04 -4.65 -11.14
CA THR A 28 -12.72 -4.03 -11.21
C THR A 28 -12.86 -2.53 -11.32
N GLY A 29 -11.86 -1.80 -10.84
CA GLY A 29 -11.79 -0.34 -10.93
C GLY A 29 -11.66 0.24 -12.36
N THR A 30 -11.70 -0.57 -13.42
CA THR A 30 -11.53 -0.08 -14.80
C THR A 30 -12.77 0.61 -15.38
N GLY A 31 -13.89 0.63 -14.66
CA GLY A 31 -15.16 1.21 -15.11
C GLY A 31 -15.83 0.42 -16.25
N SER A 32 -15.62 -0.90 -16.28
CA SER A 32 -16.21 -1.80 -17.28
C SER A 32 -16.61 -3.13 -16.64
N ILE A 33 -17.68 -3.74 -17.15
CA ILE A 33 -18.08 -5.10 -16.79
C ILE A 33 -17.30 -6.04 -17.71
N TYR A 34 -16.45 -6.90 -17.14
CA TYR A 34 -15.82 -7.98 -17.89
C TYR A 34 -16.62 -9.27 -17.69
N PRO A 35 -17.01 -9.95 -18.79
CA PRO A 35 -17.55 -11.29 -18.66
C PRO A 35 -16.48 -12.24 -18.11
N SER A 36 -16.92 -13.19 -17.31
CA SER A 36 -16.06 -14.27 -16.83
C SER A 36 -15.42 -15.05 -18.00
N GLN A 37 -14.12 -15.32 -17.89
CA GLN A 37 -13.30 -15.86 -18.99
C GLN A 37 -13.14 -17.38 -18.99
N ASP A 38 -13.33 -17.99 -17.82
CA ASP A 38 -13.30 -19.42 -17.56
C ASP A 38 -14.69 -19.87 -17.04
N PRO A 39 -15.02 -21.18 -17.10
CA PRO A 39 -16.24 -21.71 -16.51
C PRO A 39 -16.33 -21.46 -14.99
N ILE A 40 -17.55 -21.48 -14.44
CA ILE A 40 -17.77 -21.33 -13.00
C ILE A 40 -17.36 -22.62 -12.24
N PRO A 41 -16.48 -22.53 -11.22
CA PRO A 41 -16.21 -23.63 -10.31
C PRO A 41 -17.31 -23.76 -9.26
N THR A 42 -17.50 -24.95 -8.70
CA THR A 42 -18.34 -25.10 -7.50
C THR A 42 -17.64 -24.49 -6.28
N PRO A 43 -18.39 -24.02 -5.25
CA PRO A 43 -17.80 -23.57 -3.99
C PRO A 43 -16.79 -24.56 -3.39
N GLY A 44 -17.13 -25.85 -3.38
CA GLY A 44 -16.26 -26.91 -2.87
C GLY A 44 -14.95 -27.03 -3.66
N ALA A 45 -15.01 -27.03 -4.99
CA ALA A 45 -13.81 -27.10 -5.83
C ALA A 45 -12.89 -25.89 -5.62
N PHE A 46 -13.48 -24.70 -5.45
CA PHE A 46 -12.72 -23.48 -5.19
C PHE A 46 -12.05 -23.49 -3.81
N LEU A 47 -12.76 -23.89 -2.76
CA LEU A 47 -12.21 -23.98 -1.41
C LEU A 47 -11.14 -25.07 -1.26
N ASP A 48 -11.31 -26.20 -1.94
CA ASP A 48 -10.29 -27.24 -2.01
C ASP A 48 -9.01 -26.72 -2.68
N TYR A 49 -9.16 -25.87 -3.71
CA TYR A 49 -8.04 -25.22 -4.36
C TYR A 49 -7.34 -24.19 -3.46
N LEU A 50 -8.08 -23.34 -2.72
CA LEU A 50 -7.49 -22.44 -1.73
C LEU A 50 -6.68 -23.21 -0.67
N LYS A 51 -7.19 -24.35 -0.20
CA LYS A 51 -6.43 -25.24 0.71
C LYS A 51 -5.18 -25.80 0.07
N GLN A 52 -5.24 -26.19 -1.21
CA GLN A 52 -4.07 -26.60 -1.97
C GLN A 52 -3.02 -25.48 -2.04
N LEU A 53 -3.43 -24.22 -2.14
CA LEU A 53 -2.53 -23.06 -2.15
C LEU A 53 -2.07 -22.63 -0.75
N ARG A 54 -2.40 -23.40 0.31
CA ARG A 54 -2.06 -23.08 1.72
C ARG A 54 -2.58 -21.70 2.16
N THR A 55 -3.75 -21.32 1.67
CA THR A 55 -4.41 -20.08 2.04
C THR A 55 -4.95 -20.15 3.47
N ASP A 56 -4.43 -19.29 4.34
CA ASP A 56 -4.94 -19.08 5.70
C ASP A 56 -6.14 -18.12 5.70
N ILE A 57 -6.14 -17.13 4.81
CA ILE A 57 -7.15 -16.06 4.72
C ILE A 57 -7.69 -15.91 3.31
N TYR A 58 -9.00 -15.83 3.18
CA TYR A 58 -9.66 -15.44 1.95
C TYR A 58 -10.12 -13.99 2.04
N VAL A 59 -9.67 -13.13 1.12
CA VAL A 59 -10.17 -11.76 0.97
C VAL A 59 -11.30 -11.78 -0.05
N HIS A 60 -12.53 -11.53 0.40
CA HIS A 60 -13.73 -11.55 -0.43
C HIS A 60 -14.33 -10.16 -0.53
N HIS A 61 -14.38 -9.59 -1.74
CA HIS A 61 -15.15 -8.38 -1.98
C HIS A 61 -16.63 -8.69 -1.97
N VAL A 62 -17.34 -8.10 -1.03
CA VAL A 62 -18.75 -8.37 -0.80
C VAL A 62 -19.57 -7.68 -1.88
N PHE A 63 -20.46 -8.44 -2.51
CA PHE A 63 -21.43 -7.88 -3.45
C PHE A 63 -22.40 -6.93 -2.73
N PRO A 64 -22.75 -5.78 -3.32
CA PRO A 64 -23.65 -4.81 -2.68
C PRO A 64 -25.02 -5.37 -2.27
N GLY A 65 -25.53 -6.37 -3.00
CA GLY A 65 -26.78 -7.07 -2.70
C GLY A 65 -26.63 -8.27 -1.76
N LEU A 66 -25.41 -8.53 -1.27
CA LEU A 66 -25.05 -9.67 -0.42
C LEU A 66 -25.29 -11.04 -1.07
N GLU A 67 -25.27 -11.10 -2.40
CA GLU A 67 -25.43 -12.34 -3.16
C GLU A 67 -24.40 -13.38 -2.73
N GLY A 68 -24.85 -14.59 -2.39
CA GLY A 68 -23.98 -15.70 -1.99
C GLY A 68 -23.41 -15.62 -0.56
N GLN A 69 -23.54 -14.49 0.14
CA GLN A 69 -22.85 -14.24 1.42
C GLN A 69 -23.13 -15.31 2.49
N ALA A 70 -24.38 -15.73 2.67
CA ALA A 70 -24.72 -16.72 3.70
C ALA A 70 -24.11 -18.11 3.43
N GLU A 71 -24.05 -18.52 2.17
CA GLU A 71 -23.44 -19.80 1.76
C GLU A 71 -21.92 -19.73 1.89
N LEU A 72 -21.30 -18.63 1.44
CA LEU A 72 -19.87 -18.34 1.66
C LEU A 72 -19.50 -18.50 3.13
N LEU A 73 -20.23 -17.86 4.05
CA LEU A 73 -19.93 -17.92 5.48
C LEU A 73 -20.00 -19.34 6.04
N ALA A 74 -21.01 -20.12 5.64
CA ALA A 74 -21.17 -21.50 6.07
C ALA A 74 -20.02 -22.39 5.55
N ASP A 75 -19.65 -22.20 4.29
CA ASP A 75 -18.60 -22.97 3.62
C ASP A 75 -17.20 -22.63 4.15
N ILE A 76 -16.87 -21.35 4.31
CA ILE A 76 -15.59 -20.89 4.85
C ILE A 76 -15.39 -21.44 6.26
N ARG A 77 -16.42 -21.36 7.12
CA ARG A 77 -16.40 -21.93 8.47
C ARG A 77 -16.14 -23.44 8.44
N LYS A 78 -16.82 -24.17 7.56
CA LYS A 78 -16.63 -25.62 7.38
C LYS A 78 -15.21 -25.96 6.92
N HIS A 79 -14.60 -25.10 6.12
CA HIS A 79 -13.27 -25.31 5.56
C HIS A 79 -12.13 -24.82 6.45
N GLY A 80 -12.42 -24.01 7.47
CA GLY A 80 -11.45 -23.53 8.46
C GLY A 80 -10.50 -22.46 7.91
N ILE A 81 -10.97 -21.66 6.96
CA ILE A 81 -10.23 -20.51 6.40
C ILE A 81 -10.75 -19.24 7.10
N GLU A 82 -9.87 -18.28 7.38
CA GLU A 82 -10.27 -16.97 7.90
C GLU A 82 -10.79 -16.08 6.76
N LEU A 83 -11.74 -15.19 7.05
CA LEU A 83 -12.40 -14.35 6.06
C LEU A 83 -12.12 -12.88 6.32
N CYS A 84 -11.61 -12.17 5.31
CA CYS A 84 -11.59 -10.73 5.27
C CYS A 84 -12.68 -10.24 4.31
N LEU A 85 -13.56 -9.36 4.78
CA LEU A 85 -14.60 -8.77 3.93
C LEU A 85 -14.10 -7.46 3.33
N GLY A 86 -13.95 -7.42 2.01
CA GLY A 86 -13.56 -6.23 1.26
C GLY A 86 -14.75 -5.47 0.70
N ASN A 87 -14.59 -4.16 0.47
CA ASN A 87 -15.68 -3.29 0.00
C ASN A 87 -15.55 -2.78 -1.46
N GLU A 88 -14.53 -3.21 -2.22
CA GLU A 88 -14.27 -2.78 -3.61
C GLU A 88 -15.54 -2.76 -4.49
N TYR A 89 -16.28 -3.87 -4.56
CA TYR A 89 -17.47 -3.96 -5.42
C TYR A 89 -18.53 -2.91 -5.06
N GLY A 90 -18.69 -2.57 -3.79
CA GLY A 90 -19.58 -1.48 -3.39
C GLY A 90 -18.99 -0.09 -3.60
N ASN A 91 -17.68 0.10 -3.45
CA ASN A 91 -17.04 1.38 -3.81
C ASN A 91 -17.28 1.70 -5.30
N ILE A 92 -17.20 0.67 -6.15
CA ILE A 92 -17.40 0.82 -7.60
C ILE A 92 -18.87 1.02 -7.95
N ASN A 93 -19.77 0.19 -7.42
CA ASN A 93 -21.16 0.09 -7.90
C ASN A 93 -22.20 0.78 -6.99
N GLY A 94 -21.80 1.20 -5.78
CA GLY A 94 -22.71 1.63 -4.73
C GLY A 94 -23.43 0.45 -4.05
N PRO A 95 -24.33 0.72 -3.09
CA PRO A 95 -24.79 2.06 -2.68
C PRO A 95 -23.72 2.80 -1.88
N TRP A 96 -23.48 4.09 -2.17
CA TRP A 96 -22.48 4.87 -1.45
C TRP A 96 -23.04 5.48 -0.17
N THR A 97 -22.21 5.58 0.86
CA THR A 97 -22.47 6.35 2.08
C THR A 97 -22.74 7.82 1.69
N PRO A 98 -23.83 8.44 2.18
CA PRO A 98 -24.21 9.79 1.79
C PRO A 98 -23.07 10.81 1.89
N GLY A 99 -22.90 11.62 0.85
CA GLY A 99 -21.85 12.65 0.76
C GLY A 99 -20.47 12.13 0.35
N THR A 100 -20.28 10.81 0.23
CA THR A 100 -18.99 10.17 -0.10
C THR A 100 -19.08 9.28 -1.36
N ASN A 101 -17.95 8.74 -1.81
CA ASN A 101 -17.88 7.64 -2.78
C ASN A 101 -17.59 6.28 -2.11
N ARG A 102 -17.71 6.19 -0.78
CA ARG A 102 -17.38 5.01 0.02
C ARG A 102 -18.58 4.09 0.14
N TYR A 103 -18.35 2.78 0.10
CA TYR A 103 -19.32 1.78 0.56
C TYR A 103 -18.91 1.26 1.93
N ASP A 104 -19.84 1.38 2.88
CA ASP A 104 -19.73 0.73 4.17
C ASP A 104 -20.50 -0.59 4.14
N LEU A 105 -19.81 -1.70 4.44
CA LEU A 105 -20.44 -3.00 4.62
C LEU A 105 -21.60 -2.88 5.63
N PRO A 106 -22.78 -3.48 5.35
CA PRO A 106 -23.90 -3.49 6.28
C PRO A 106 -23.53 -4.14 7.61
N ASP A 107 -24.00 -3.55 8.71
CA ASP A 107 -23.68 -4.00 10.07
C ASP A 107 -24.09 -5.48 10.28
N GLU A 108 -25.22 -5.91 9.71
CA GLU A 108 -25.69 -7.29 9.76
C GLU A 108 -24.76 -8.27 9.03
N ALA A 109 -24.10 -7.85 7.96
CA ALA A 109 -23.15 -8.69 7.23
C ALA A 109 -21.85 -8.87 8.02
N ILE A 110 -21.39 -7.80 8.66
CA ILE A 110 -20.24 -7.81 9.58
C ILE A 110 -20.53 -8.73 10.77
N LEU A 111 -21.68 -8.55 11.43
CA LEU A 111 -22.11 -9.38 12.57
C LEU A 111 -22.26 -10.86 12.18
N ALA A 112 -22.86 -11.15 11.02
CA ALA A 112 -23.02 -12.52 10.54
C ALA A 112 -21.67 -13.23 10.37
N ALA A 113 -20.66 -12.56 9.78
CA ALA A 113 -19.33 -13.13 9.64
C ALA A 113 -18.63 -13.32 11.00
N ALA A 114 -18.78 -12.35 11.91
CA ALA A 114 -18.23 -12.41 13.25
C ALA A 114 -18.86 -13.54 14.09
N ASP A 115 -20.17 -13.74 14.00
CA ASP A 115 -20.91 -14.80 14.72
C ASP A 115 -20.56 -16.21 14.24
N GLN A 116 -20.13 -16.36 12.99
CA GLN A 116 -19.56 -17.62 12.50
C GLN A 116 -18.13 -17.87 12.99
N GLY A 117 -17.49 -16.87 13.60
CA GLY A 117 -16.11 -16.95 14.09
C GLY A 117 -15.06 -17.00 12.98
N VAL A 118 -15.39 -16.51 11.77
CA VAL A 118 -14.48 -16.54 10.61
C VAL A 118 -13.87 -15.17 10.29
N LEU A 119 -14.46 -14.07 10.76
CA LEU A 119 -14.05 -12.72 10.39
C LEU A 119 -12.68 -12.34 10.99
N CYS A 120 -11.71 -12.02 10.13
CA CYS A 120 -10.36 -11.59 10.52
C CYS A 120 -10.03 -10.13 10.16
N GLY A 121 -10.81 -9.48 9.28
CA GLY A 121 -10.58 -8.10 8.88
C GLY A 121 -11.71 -7.53 8.02
N LEU A 122 -11.81 -6.20 7.98
CA LEU A 122 -12.68 -5.46 7.06
C LEU A 122 -11.80 -4.56 6.19
N LEU A 123 -11.66 -4.89 4.91
CA LEU A 123 -10.77 -4.19 3.99
C LEU A 123 -11.52 -3.10 3.24
N TYR A 124 -11.03 -1.87 3.40
CA TYR A 124 -11.37 -0.73 2.58
C TYR A 124 -10.35 -0.68 1.45
N ASP A 125 -10.85 -0.91 0.23
CA ASP A 125 -10.05 -0.93 -1.00
C ASP A 125 -9.73 0.51 -1.43
N GLU A 126 -8.43 0.81 -1.49
CA GLU A 126 -7.84 2.06 -1.97
C GLU A 126 -8.47 3.36 -1.40
N PRO A 127 -8.76 3.49 -0.08
CA PRO A 127 -9.47 4.65 0.47
C PRO A 127 -8.72 5.97 0.29
N GLU A 128 -7.38 5.97 0.23
CA GLU A 128 -6.58 7.15 -0.09
C GLU A 128 -6.73 7.54 -1.55
N HIS A 129 -6.73 6.56 -2.47
CA HIS A 129 -6.95 6.77 -3.88
C HIS A 129 -8.34 7.39 -4.09
N LEU A 130 -9.36 6.83 -3.45
CA LEU A 130 -10.75 7.31 -3.53
C LEU A 130 -10.96 8.61 -2.77
N GLN A 131 -10.08 8.99 -1.83
CA GLN A 131 -10.09 10.32 -1.22
C GLN A 131 -9.57 11.37 -2.21
N ILE A 132 -8.38 11.17 -2.78
CA ILE A 132 -7.69 12.17 -3.60
C ILE A 132 -8.22 12.23 -5.04
N ASN A 133 -8.62 11.07 -5.59
CA ASN A 133 -9.22 10.92 -6.91
C ASN A 133 -10.71 10.60 -6.76
N ALA A 134 -11.45 11.44 -6.04
CA ALA A 134 -12.84 11.18 -5.64
C ALA A 134 -13.83 10.84 -6.77
N ALA A 135 -13.52 11.26 -8.01
CA ALA A 135 -14.30 10.94 -9.20
C ALA A 135 -13.87 9.64 -9.91
N GLN A 136 -13.06 8.79 -9.29
CA GLN A 136 -12.51 7.57 -9.91
C GLN A 136 -13.61 6.57 -10.28
N TYR A 137 -14.52 6.25 -9.36
CA TYR A 137 -15.64 5.34 -9.63
C TYR A 137 -16.97 6.09 -9.80
N ARG A 138 -17.30 6.94 -8.84
CA ARG A 138 -18.52 7.73 -8.84
C ARG A 138 -18.36 8.95 -9.77
N LYS A 139 -19.12 8.99 -10.88
CA LYS A 139 -18.98 10.02 -11.95
C LYS A 139 -19.99 11.17 -11.90
N ASP A 140 -21.01 11.07 -11.05
CA ASP A 140 -22.08 12.07 -10.94
C ASP A 140 -21.62 13.36 -10.21
N SER A 141 -20.61 13.28 -9.35
CA SER A 141 -20.10 14.41 -8.56
C SER A 141 -18.73 14.09 -7.93
N TRP A 142 -18.11 15.07 -7.26
CA TRP A 142 -16.84 14.93 -6.55
C TRP A 142 -17.08 14.64 -5.07
N HIS A 143 -16.98 13.37 -4.68
CA HIS A 143 -17.29 12.91 -3.33
C HIS A 143 -16.11 12.15 -2.70
N PRO A 144 -15.22 12.82 -1.95
CA PRO A 144 -14.09 12.15 -1.32
C PRO A 144 -14.54 11.03 -0.36
N HIS A 145 -13.72 10.00 -0.24
CA HIS A 145 -14.04 8.75 0.48
C HIS A 145 -14.42 8.92 1.95
N TRP A 146 -13.68 9.76 2.68
CA TRP A 146 -13.92 10.13 4.06
C TRP A 146 -14.70 11.44 4.21
N GLY A 147 -15.33 11.90 3.13
CA GLY A 147 -16.04 13.16 3.04
C GLY A 147 -15.13 14.35 2.79
N ALA A 148 -15.74 15.48 2.41
CA ALA A 148 -15.04 16.75 2.32
C ALA A 148 -15.06 17.44 3.70
N ALA A 149 -13.91 17.96 4.15
CA ALA A 149 -13.82 18.71 5.40
C ALA A 149 -14.73 19.96 5.43
N SER A 150 -15.16 20.45 4.25
CA SER A 150 -16.33 21.32 4.12
C SER A 150 -16.87 21.29 2.68
N GLU A 151 -18.16 21.51 2.50
CA GLU A 151 -18.75 21.89 1.19
C GLU A 151 -18.39 23.34 0.79
N SER A 152 -17.48 23.99 1.53
CA SER A 152 -17.14 25.38 1.30
C SER A 152 -16.42 25.55 -0.04
N ALA A 153 -16.82 26.60 -0.75
CA ALA A 153 -16.08 27.08 -1.92
C ALA A 153 -14.76 27.77 -1.55
N SER A 154 -14.43 27.92 -0.27
CA SER A 154 -13.21 28.57 0.21
C SER A 154 -12.09 27.57 0.52
N ALA A 155 -10.84 27.99 0.34
CA ALA A 155 -9.69 27.25 0.80
C ALA A 155 -9.76 27.00 2.33
N VAL A 156 -9.34 25.81 2.74
CA VAL A 156 -9.24 25.36 4.13
C VAL A 156 -7.78 24.94 4.38
N PRO A 157 -7.18 25.30 5.52
CA PRO A 157 -5.82 24.86 5.88
C PRO A 157 -5.67 23.34 5.86
N THR A 158 -4.54 22.83 5.33
CA THR A 158 -4.30 21.39 5.14
C THR A 158 -4.38 20.58 6.43
N ASP A 159 -3.91 21.12 7.55
CA ASP A 159 -3.97 20.48 8.87
C ASP A 159 -5.42 20.26 9.36
N GLN A 160 -6.34 21.16 8.99
CA GLN A 160 -7.77 20.98 9.26
C GLN A 160 -8.40 19.91 8.36
N LEU A 161 -7.96 19.82 7.09
CA LEU A 161 -8.39 18.77 6.17
C LEU A 161 -7.95 17.39 6.68
N GLU A 162 -6.68 17.27 7.06
CA GLU A 162 -6.09 16.07 7.66
C GLU A 162 -6.87 15.66 8.92
N THR A 163 -7.12 16.60 9.83
CA THR A 163 -7.89 16.37 11.07
C THR A 163 -9.30 15.86 10.78
N ALA A 164 -9.97 16.40 9.76
CA ALA A 164 -11.31 15.95 9.38
C ALA A 164 -11.31 14.51 8.87
N VAL A 165 -10.34 14.14 8.03
CA VAL A 165 -10.19 12.76 7.54
C VAL A 165 -9.90 11.81 8.70
N VAL A 166 -8.93 12.13 9.55
CA VAL A 166 -8.59 11.29 10.71
C VAL A 166 -9.77 11.09 11.64
N ARG A 167 -10.57 12.15 11.86
CA ARG A 167 -11.80 12.03 12.64
C ARG A 167 -12.82 11.10 11.98
N ALA A 168 -13.06 11.25 10.68
CA ALA A 168 -14.01 10.40 9.94
C ALA A 168 -13.60 8.92 9.96
N VAL A 169 -12.30 8.65 9.81
CA VAL A 169 -11.71 7.31 9.94
C VAL A 169 -11.91 6.78 11.36
N SER A 170 -11.56 7.56 12.38
CA SER A 170 -11.72 7.18 13.80
C SER A 170 -13.16 6.91 14.18
N ASP A 171 -14.10 7.70 13.68
CA ASP A 171 -15.53 7.48 13.92
C ASP A 171 -16.01 6.17 13.29
N ARG A 172 -15.50 5.78 12.11
CA ARG A 172 -15.81 4.49 11.49
C ARG A 172 -15.16 3.31 12.22
N VAL A 173 -13.90 3.42 12.63
CA VAL A 173 -13.24 2.40 13.46
C VAL A 173 -14.01 2.18 14.76
N ARG A 174 -14.37 3.27 15.46
CA ARG A 174 -15.16 3.21 16.70
C ARG A 174 -16.54 2.58 16.49
N HIS A 175 -17.20 2.86 15.36
CA HIS A 175 -18.47 2.23 15.01
C HIS A 175 -18.33 0.70 14.92
N VAL A 176 -17.34 0.22 14.17
CA VAL A 176 -17.08 -1.22 14.02
C VAL A 176 -16.69 -1.87 15.35
N ASP A 177 -15.84 -1.21 16.15
CA ASP A 177 -15.46 -1.69 17.49
C ASP A 177 -16.68 -1.79 18.42
N THR A 178 -17.58 -0.81 18.37
CA THR A 178 -18.83 -0.81 19.14
C THR A 178 -19.77 -1.93 18.69
N LEU A 179 -19.87 -2.13 17.37
CA LEU A 179 -20.72 -3.16 16.76
C LEU A 179 -20.28 -4.58 17.18
N LEU A 180 -18.97 -4.83 17.18
CA LEU A 180 -18.39 -6.15 17.46
C LEU A 180 -18.16 -6.40 18.96
N GLY A 181 -18.04 -5.34 19.75
CA GLY A 181 -17.72 -5.39 21.18
C GLY A 181 -16.27 -5.77 21.48
N GLU A 182 -15.84 -5.58 22.73
CA GLU A 182 -14.43 -5.70 23.14
C GLU A 182 -13.80 -7.09 22.94
N HIS A 183 -14.62 -8.14 22.81
CA HIS A 183 -14.15 -9.53 22.69
C HIS A 183 -13.90 -9.99 21.24
N ARG A 184 -14.16 -9.13 20.25
CA ARG A 184 -14.07 -9.47 18.82
C ARG A 184 -13.34 -8.35 18.05
N ARG A 185 -12.09 -8.08 18.42
CA ARG A 185 -11.26 -7.09 17.71
C ARG A 185 -11.00 -7.54 16.27
N VAL A 186 -11.61 -6.85 15.33
CA VAL A 186 -11.41 -7.03 13.88
C VAL A 186 -10.92 -5.70 13.33
N PRO A 187 -9.71 -5.65 12.73
CA PRO A 187 -9.19 -4.40 12.20
C PRO A 187 -10.01 -3.94 10.99
N LEU A 188 -10.26 -2.63 10.94
CA LEU A 188 -10.53 -1.92 9.70
C LEU A 188 -9.19 -1.73 8.98
N ILE A 189 -9.07 -2.16 7.74
CA ILE A 189 -7.81 -2.18 6.99
C ILE A 189 -7.92 -1.17 5.85
N ALA A 190 -6.94 -0.27 5.73
CA ALA A 190 -6.80 0.61 4.58
C ALA A 190 -5.79 -0.02 3.61
N GLU A 191 -6.24 -0.40 2.43
CA GLU A 191 -5.35 -0.88 1.38
C GLU A 191 -4.87 0.28 0.50
N HIS A 192 -3.57 0.47 0.32
CA HIS A 192 -3.00 1.66 -0.32
C HIS A 192 -2.31 1.35 -1.64
N VAL A 193 -2.71 2.07 -2.69
CA VAL A 193 -2.01 2.21 -3.98
C VAL A 193 -0.89 3.22 -3.87
N PHE A 194 -1.20 4.39 -3.29
CA PHE A 194 -0.31 5.53 -3.25
C PHE A 194 0.35 5.67 -1.88
N PRO A 195 1.61 6.14 -1.84
CA PRO A 195 2.34 6.28 -0.58
C PRO A 195 1.99 7.57 0.16
N VAL A 196 0.69 7.79 0.35
CA VAL A 196 0.10 8.94 1.02
C VAL A 196 -0.99 8.48 1.98
N MET A 197 -1.36 9.32 2.95
CA MET A 197 -2.44 9.05 3.91
C MET A 197 -2.23 7.86 4.87
N PHE A 198 -1.07 7.19 4.83
CA PHE A 198 -0.77 6.07 5.73
C PHE A 198 -0.85 6.51 7.20
N HIS A 199 -0.28 7.65 7.55
CA HIS A 199 -0.30 8.16 8.92
C HIS A 199 -1.69 8.69 9.30
N ALA A 200 -2.38 9.35 8.37
CA ALA A 200 -3.77 9.78 8.59
C ALA A 200 -4.70 8.58 8.92
N HIS A 201 -4.62 7.49 8.16
CA HIS A 201 -5.40 6.28 8.41
C HIS A 201 -4.96 5.54 9.70
N ALA A 202 -3.66 5.39 9.93
CA ALA A 202 -3.13 4.75 11.14
C ALA A 202 -3.50 5.51 12.42
N ARG A 203 -3.41 6.84 12.41
CA ARG A 203 -3.84 7.69 13.53
C ARG A 203 -5.35 7.62 13.75
N GLY A 204 -6.12 7.40 12.68
CA GLY A 204 -7.55 7.10 12.75
C GLY A 204 -7.85 5.71 13.33
N GLY A 205 -6.85 4.83 13.47
CA GLY A 205 -6.97 3.50 14.06
C GLY A 205 -7.09 2.36 13.04
N MET A 206 -6.92 2.61 11.74
CA MET A 206 -6.91 1.55 10.74
C MET A 206 -5.60 0.78 10.75
N ALA A 207 -5.67 -0.53 10.50
CA ALA A 207 -4.53 -1.31 10.04
C ALA A 207 -4.14 -0.84 8.63
N LEU A 208 -2.85 -0.93 8.31
CA LEU A 208 -2.32 -0.48 7.02
C LEU A 208 -2.03 -1.67 6.11
N CYS A 209 -2.32 -1.53 4.82
CA CYS A 209 -2.05 -2.54 3.81
C CYS A 209 -1.47 -1.90 2.53
N PRO A 210 -0.17 -1.55 2.47
CA PRO A 210 0.45 -1.16 1.21
C PRO A 210 0.29 -2.27 0.16
N LYS A 211 -0.12 -1.87 -1.05
CA LYS A 211 0.01 -2.70 -2.25
C LYS A 211 1.45 -2.62 -2.74
N ILE A 212 2.18 -3.72 -2.66
CA ILE A 212 3.48 -3.85 -3.35
C ILE A 212 3.24 -4.24 -4.80
N MET A 213 4.22 -4.00 -5.66
CA MET A 213 4.11 -4.11 -7.13
C MET A 213 3.15 -3.11 -7.78
N LYS A 214 2.28 -2.43 -7.02
CA LYS A 214 1.52 -1.31 -7.56
C LYS A 214 2.42 -0.14 -7.95
N GLU A 215 1.94 0.79 -8.80
CA GLU A 215 2.68 1.88 -9.46
C GLU A 215 3.34 2.92 -8.52
N SER A 216 4.13 2.46 -7.57
CA SER A 216 4.78 3.18 -6.46
C SER A 216 6.25 2.73 -6.37
N PHE A 217 7.09 3.56 -5.75
CA PHE A 217 8.46 3.14 -5.45
C PHE A 217 8.46 2.29 -4.17
N GLN A 218 8.83 1.02 -4.28
CA GLN A 218 8.59 0.02 -3.21
C GLN A 218 9.28 0.36 -1.89
N PRO A 219 10.57 0.81 -1.87
CA PRO A 219 11.23 1.22 -0.63
C PRO A 219 10.55 2.41 0.02
N LEU A 220 10.04 3.36 -0.77
CA LEU A 220 9.29 4.51 -0.29
C LEU A 220 7.96 4.06 0.33
N GLN A 221 7.13 3.33 -0.41
CA GLN A 221 5.83 2.84 0.04
C GLN A 221 5.95 2.03 1.34
N LEU A 222 6.90 1.09 1.39
CA LEU A 222 7.11 0.22 2.55
C LEU A 222 7.70 0.97 3.74
N SER A 223 8.64 1.90 3.53
CA SER A 223 9.17 2.74 4.62
C SER A 223 8.09 3.62 5.23
N THR A 224 7.16 4.12 4.41
CA THR A 224 6.02 4.93 4.88
C THR A 224 5.04 4.08 5.68
N ALA A 225 4.64 2.92 5.15
CA ALA A 225 3.70 2.03 5.83
C ALA A 225 4.28 1.46 7.14
N LEU A 226 5.54 1.00 7.14
CA LEU A 226 6.23 0.51 8.34
C LEU A 226 6.33 1.58 9.42
N GLY A 227 6.75 2.78 9.04
CA GLY A 227 6.90 3.89 9.96
C GLY A 227 5.56 4.33 10.57
N ALA A 228 4.50 4.43 9.76
CA ALA A 228 3.14 4.74 10.24
C ALA A 228 2.59 3.64 11.16
N ALA A 229 2.74 2.37 10.77
CA ALA A 229 2.29 1.23 11.58
C ALA A 229 2.98 1.19 12.94
N ARG A 230 4.30 1.42 12.96
CA ARG A 230 5.10 1.48 14.19
C ARG A 230 4.72 2.70 15.05
N GLN A 231 4.54 3.86 14.43
CA GLN A 231 4.24 5.10 15.16
C GLN A 231 2.91 4.97 15.93
N TYR A 232 1.89 4.39 15.30
CA TYR A 232 0.55 4.31 15.88
C TYR A 232 0.18 2.95 16.48
N ASP A 233 1.13 2.01 16.52
CA ASP A 233 0.94 0.65 17.04
C ASP A 233 -0.26 -0.06 16.39
N VAL A 234 -0.34 0.03 15.06
CA VAL A 234 -1.39 -0.62 14.27
C VAL A 234 -0.83 -1.84 13.50
N PRO A 235 -1.67 -2.83 13.17
CA PRO A 235 -1.24 -3.96 12.35
C PRO A 235 -0.80 -3.51 10.94
N LEU A 236 0.23 -4.17 10.42
CA LEU A 236 0.62 -4.09 9.01
C LEU A 236 0.19 -5.37 8.28
N TRP A 237 -0.52 -5.18 7.18
CA TRP A 237 -0.82 -6.17 6.15
C TRP A 237 -0.04 -5.77 4.90
N ILE A 238 0.15 -6.69 3.95
CA ILE A 238 0.72 -6.39 2.65
C ILE A 238 -0.08 -7.11 1.59
N CYS A 239 -0.43 -6.40 0.52
CA CYS A 239 -1.04 -6.95 -0.67
C CYS A 239 -0.01 -6.97 -1.80
N ALA A 240 0.25 -8.14 -2.39
CA ALA A 240 0.99 -8.26 -3.64
C ALA A 240 -0.01 -8.05 -4.79
N ASP A 241 -0.02 -6.84 -5.35
CA ASP A 241 -0.95 -6.46 -6.40
C ASP A 241 -0.42 -6.91 -7.77
N LEU A 242 -1.25 -7.63 -8.52
CA LEU A 242 -0.90 -8.08 -9.88
C LEU A 242 -1.44 -7.14 -10.96
N TRP A 243 -2.20 -6.09 -10.60
CA TRP A 243 -2.56 -4.99 -11.48
C TRP A 243 -1.39 -4.03 -11.65
N GLY A 244 -0.86 -3.98 -12.87
CA GLY A 244 0.39 -3.27 -13.14
C GLY A 244 0.46 -2.62 -14.50
N PRO A 245 1.52 -1.84 -14.76
CA PRO A 245 1.70 -1.14 -16.02
C PRO A 245 2.26 -2.02 -17.14
N ASP A 246 2.90 -3.15 -16.82
CA ASP A 246 3.79 -3.88 -17.72
C ASP A 246 3.08 -4.94 -18.57
N VAL A 247 3.75 -5.36 -19.64
CA VAL A 247 3.24 -6.33 -20.62
C VAL A 247 4.38 -7.23 -21.08
N GLY A 248 4.15 -8.54 -21.12
CA GLY A 248 5.16 -9.46 -21.63
C GLY A 248 4.63 -10.85 -21.96
N ALA A 249 5.55 -11.79 -22.13
CA ALA A 249 5.26 -13.18 -22.50
C ALA A 249 4.86 -14.02 -21.28
N TRP A 250 3.79 -13.62 -20.62
CA TRP A 250 3.13 -14.34 -19.52
C TRP A 250 1.62 -14.26 -19.71
N PRO A 251 0.82 -15.11 -19.06
CA PRO A 251 -0.64 -15.07 -19.19
C PRO A 251 -1.20 -13.68 -18.83
N ILE A 252 -2.05 -13.10 -19.69
CA ILE A 252 -2.71 -11.80 -19.45
C ILE A 252 -4.23 -11.97 -19.54
N ARG A 253 -4.95 -11.66 -18.47
CA ARG A 253 -6.43 -11.69 -18.39
C ARG A 253 -7.07 -10.46 -19.01
N THR A 254 -6.46 -9.29 -18.87
CA THR A 254 -6.93 -8.03 -19.46
C THR A 254 -5.77 -7.03 -19.47
N PRO A 255 -5.79 -5.92 -20.23
CA PRO A 255 -4.70 -4.96 -20.17
C PRO A 255 -4.42 -4.47 -18.75
N GLY A 256 -3.21 -4.76 -18.28
CA GLY A 256 -2.76 -4.44 -16.92
C GLY A 256 -2.94 -5.56 -15.90
N PHE A 257 -3.43 -6.75 -16.26
CA PHE A 257 -3.61 -7.85 -15.30
C PHE A 257 -3.37 -9.26 -15.87
N PRO A 258 -2.41 -10.02 -15.32
CA PRO A 258 -1.31 -9.52 -14.52
C PRO A 258 -0.44 -8.54 -15.33
N GLY A 259 -0.18 -7.37 -14.75
CA GLY A 259 0.63 -6.30 -15.31
C GLY A 259 2.07 -6.29 -14.79
N HIS A 260 2.56 -7.46 -14.37
CA HIS A 260 3.87 -7.69 -13.78
C HIS A 260 4.48 -8.99 -14.29
N SER A 261 5.81 -9.05 -14.32
CA SER A 261 6.48 -10.29 -14.71
C SER A 261 6.42 -11.34 -13.59
N PRO A 262 6.50 -12.65 -13.93
CA PRO A 262 6.60 -13.70 -12.91
C PRO A 262 7.82 -13.52 -11.98
N ALA A 263 8.95 -13.06 -12.51
CA ALA A 263 10.18 -12.85 -11.74
C ALA A 263 10.04 -11.72 -10.71
N GLU A 264 9.37 -10.63 -11.11
CA GLU A 264 9.00 -9.53 -10.23
C GLU A 264 8.06 -10.00 -9.11
N PHE A 265 7.02 -10.77 -9.45
CA PHE A 265 6.11 -11.34 -8.46
C PHE A 265 6.82 -12.20 -7.40
N ALA A 266 7.73 -13.08 -7.85
CA ALA A 266 8.54 -13.89 -6.93
C ALA A 266 9.39 -13.03 -5.99
N SER A 267 10.00 -11.96 -6.50
CA SER A 267 10.82 -11.03 -5.70
C SER A 267 9.97 -10.22 -4.72
N ALA A 268 8.80 -9.76 -5.16
CA ALA A 268 7.87 -8.99 -4.33
C ALA A 268 7.31 -9.81 -3.16
N LEU A 269 6.94 -11.09 -3.37
CA LEU A 269 6.49 -11.95 -2.28
C LEU A 269 7.56 -12.07 -1.17
N ARG A 270 8.83 -12.24 -1.56
CA ARG A 270 9.96 -12.31 -0.62
C ARG A 270 10.23 -10.97 0.07
N MET A 271 10.16 -9.88 -0.68
CA MET A 271 10.27 -8.51 -0.17
C MET A 271 9.19 -8.25 0.89
N GLY A 272 7.92 -8.48 0.57
CA GLY A 272 6.79 -8.32 1.49
C GLY A 272 6.91 -9.21 2.73
N TYR A 273 7.33 -10.47 2.57
CA TYR A 273 7.59 -11.38 3.69
C TYR A 273 8.60 -10.83 4.69
N TYR A 274 9.73 -10.32 4.21
CA TYR A 274 10.79 -9.82 5.09
C TYR A 274 10.44 -8.51 5.81
N MET A 275 9.40 -7.79 5.36
CA MET A 275 8.86 -6.65 6.11
C MET A 275 8.13 -7.08 7.40
N GLY A 276 7.95 -8.39 7.61
CA GLY A 276 7.35 -8.96 8.82
C GLY A 276 5.89 -8.55 9.06
N PRO A 277 5.01 -8.46 8.02
CA PRO A 277 3.62 -8.12 8.24
C PRO A 277 2.90 -9.20 9.05
N THR A 278 1.74 -8.85 9.59
CA THR A 278 0.84 -9.81 10.19
C THR A 278 0.18 -10.71 9.14
N HIS A 279 -0.12 -10.14 7.97
CA HIS A 279 -0.82 -10.80 6.86
C HIS A 279 -0.15 -10.40 5.54
N LEU A 280 0.10 -11.37 4.66
CA LEU A 280 0.56 -11.17 3.28
C LEU A 280 -0.39 -11.91 2.35
N PHE A 281 -1.00 -11.21 1.40
CA PHE A 281 -1.88 -11.85 0.42
C PHE A 281 -1.59 -11.37 -1.00
N THR A 282 -2.03 -12.14 -1.99
CA THR A 282 -1.98 -11.74 -3.39
C THR A 282 -3.36 -11.29 -3.85
N GLU A 283 -3.40 -10.14 -4.52
CA GLU A 283 -4.58 -9.60 -5.17
C GLU A 283 -5.01 -10.50 -6.32
N ASN A 284 -6.29 -10.85 -6.31
CA ASN A 284 -7.00 -11.59 -7.36
C ASN A 284 -6.33 -12.89 -7.82
N ILE A 285 -6.87 -14.03 -7.38
CA ILE A 285 -6.40 -15.38 -7.75
C ILE A 285 -6.43 -15.68 -9.27
N ASP A 286 -7.08 -14.85 -10.07
CA ASP A 286 -7.28 -14.99 -11.51
C ASP A 286 -5.98 -15.11 -12.31
N ALA A 287 -4.90 -14.49 -11.82
CA ALA A 287 -3.57 -14.58 -12.41
C ALA A 287 -2.86 -15.87 -12.03
N LEU A 288 -3.18 -16.46 -10.87
CA LEU A 288 -2.55 -17.66 -10.32
C LEU A 288 -3.14 -18.95 -10.91
N ALA A 289 -4.39 -18.90 -11.37
CA ALA A 289 -5.12 -20.11 -11.76
C ALA A 289 -6.10 -19.90 -12.91
N ARG A 290 -6.45 -21.01 -13.54
CA ARG A 290 -7.58 -21.14 -14.48
C ARG A 290 -8.46 -22.30 -14.08
N PHE A 291 -9.76 -22.18 -14.27
CA PHE A 291 -10.67 -23.31 -14.15
C PHE A 291 -10.99 -23.85 -15.56
N ASP A 292 -10.80 -25.15 -15.80
CA ASP A 292 -11.05 -25.77 -17.12
C ASP A 292 -12.47 -26.36 -17.26
N GLY A 293 -13.32 -26.19 -16.25
CA GLY A 293 -14.64 -26.82 -16.14
C GLY A 293 -14.65 -28.08 -15.28
N GLU A 294 -13.48 -28.68 -15.04
CA GLU A 294 -13.33 -29.86 -14.19
C GLU A 294 -12.43 -29.57 -12.98
N ARG A 295 -11.33 -28.85 -13.19
CA ARG A 295 -10.33 -28.56 -12.14
C ARG A 295 -9.60 -27.24 -12.36
N PHE A 296 -8.97 -26.77 -11.29
CA PHE A 296 -8.03 -25.67 -11.36
C PHE A 296 -6.69 -26.10 -11.95
N ARG A 297 -6.12 -25.23 -12.77
CA ARG A 297 -4.78 -25.31 -13.35
C ARG A 297 -3.98 -24.11 -12.89
N SER A 298 -2.86 -24.36 -12.21
CA SER A 298 -1.92 -23.30 -11.84
C SER A 298 -1.33 -22.69 -13.11
N THR A 299 -1.19 -21.37 -13.12
CA THR A 299 -0.33 -20.66 -14.06
C THR A 299 1.08 -20.57 -13.48
N VAL A 300 2.02 -19.95 -14.22
CA VAL A 300 3.35 -19.63 -13.68
C VAL A 300 3.30 -18.82 -12.37
N PHE A 301 2.31 -17.94 -12.20
CA PHE A 301 2.14 -17.17 -10.95
C PHE A 301 1.64 -18.06 -9.81
N GLY A 302 0.75 -19.02 -10.11
CA GLY A 302 0.30 -20.02 -9.13
C GLY A 302 1.44 -20.91 -8.66
N GLU A 303 2.29 -21.37 -9.58
CA GLU A 303 3.50 -22.16 -9.26
C GLU A 303 4.47 -21.37 -8.36
N ILE A 304 4.65 -20.07 -8.62
CA ILE A 304 5.48 -19.18 -7.78
C ILE A 304 4.90 -19.01 -6.38
N TRP A 305 3.59 -18.77 -6.25
CA TRP A 305 2.92 -18.69 -4.96
C TRP A 305 3.08 -19.99 -4.17
N GLU A 306 2.84 -21.13 -4.80
CA GLU A 306 2.98 -22.44 -4.18
C GLU A 306 4.41 -22.68 -3.67
N ALA A 307 5.43 -22.41 -4.51
CA ALA A 307 6.84 -22.52 -4.11
C ALA A 307 7.19 -21.56 -2.96
N PHE A 308 6.68 -20.33 -3.00
CA PHE A 308 6.89 -19.35 -1.95
C PHE A 308 6.37 -19.83 -0.58
N VAL A 309 5.10 -20.24 -0.50
CA VAL A 309 4.50 -20.64 0.79
C VAL A 309 5.00 -22.02 1.25
N ARG A 310 5.24 -22.96 0.33
CA ARG A 310 5.60 -24.35 0.69
C ARG A 310 7.08 -24.58 0.89
N GLU A 311 7.94 -23.81 0.23
CA GLU A 311 9.38 -24.03 0.23
C GLU A 311 10.12 -22.82 0.80
N TYR A 312 9.88 -21.62 0.28
CA TYR A 312 10.63 -20.43 0.66
C TYR A 312 10.41 -20.03 2.12
N VAL A 313 9.15 -19.85 2.53
CA VAL A 313 8.80 -19.41 3.90
C VAL A 313 9.31 -20.40 4.97
N PRO A 314 9.10 -21.72 4.86
CA PRO A 314 9.65 -22.68 5.83
C PRO A 314 11.17 -22.73 5.87
N ALA A 315 11.85 -22.48 4.74
CA ALA A 315 13.31 -22.47 4.67
C ALA A 315 13.94 -21.18 5.22
N HIS A 316 13.18 -20.09 5.30
CA HIS A 316 13.66 -18.77 5.73
C HIS A 316 12.81 -18.19 6.88
N PRO A 317 12.68 -18.87 8.02
CA PRO A 317 11.85 -18.39 9.11
C PRO A 317 12.38 -17.05 9.66
N ILE A 318 11.48 -16.08 9.85
CA ILE A 318 11.78 -14.81 10.52
C ILE A 318 11.36 -14.85 12.00
N ASP A 319 12.13 -14.17 12.85
CA ASP A 319 11.88 -14.02 14.30
C ASP A 319 11.48 -12.59 14.70
N TRP A 320 11.18 -11.73 13.71
CA TRP A 320 10.74 -10.35 13.88
C TRP A 320 9.36 -10.09 13.26
N THR A 321 8.78 -8.94 13.61
CA THR A 321 7.58 -8.39 12.95
C THR A 321 7.79 -6.93 12.56
N HIS A 322 6.82 -6.34 11.87
CA HIS A 322 6.82 -4.91 11.50
C HIS A 322 7.00 -3.97 12.70
N ALA A 323 6.50 -4.36 13.88
CA ALA A 323 6.65 -3.59 15.12
C ALA A 323 8.11 -3.49 15.60
N ASP A 324 8.98 -4.37 15.12
CA ASP A 324 10.40 -4.43 15.45
C ASP A 324 11.27 -3.56 14.55
N ALA A 325 10.69 -2.94 13.52
CA ALA A 325 11.41 -2.15 12.54
C ALA A 325 12.20 -1.03 13.24
N VAL A 326 13.48 -0.85 12.93
CA VAL A 326 14.36 0.21 13.47
C VAL A 326 14.89 1.07 12.33
N ALA A 327 14.98 2.38 12.57
CA ALA A 327 15.50 3.33 11.60
C ALA A 327 16.96 3.69 11.85
N ASP A 328 17.78 3.63 10.81
CA ASP A 328 19.03 4.40 10.72
C ASP A 328 18.74 5.83 10.26
N ILE A 329 17.70 5.99 9.45
CA ILE A 329 17.23 7.26 8.89
C ILE A 329 15.76 7.43 9.23
N VAL A 330 15.39 8.57 9.80
CA VAL A 330 13.99 8.95 9.99
C VAL A 330 13.65 10.08 9.03
N LEU A 331 12.64 9.89 8.18
CA LEU A 331 12.01 10.96 7.42
C LEU A 331 10.74 11.40 8.16
N ILE A 332 10.61 12.68 8.44
CA ILE A 332 9.42 13.27 9.08
C ILE A 332 8.75 14.21 8.10
N HIS A 333 7.47 13.98 7.80
CA HIS A 333 6.67 14.96 7.06
C HIS A 333 5.21 14.93 7.48
N GLY A 334 4.51 16.06 7.32
CA GLY A 334 3.05 16.09 7.45
C GLY A 334 2.40 15.26 6.34
N ASP A 335 1.33 14.54 6.68
CA ASP A 335 0.51 13.85 5.69
C ASP A 335 -0.34 14.91 4.99
N ASP A 336 0.00 15.29 3.76
CA ASP A 336 -0.73 16.30 2.97
C ASP A 336 -1.36 15.73 1.71
N SER A 337 -1.25 14.41 1.53
CA SER A 337 -1.70 13.64 0.36
C SER A 337 -1.07 14.03 -0.99
N ASN A 338 0.03 14.79 -0.98
CA ASN A 338 0.74 15.10 -2.21
C ASN A 338 1.54 13.90 -2.72
N TYR A 339 1.30 13.50 -3.97
CA TYR A 339 2.07 12.45 -4.66
C TYR A 339 2.76 12.93 -5.95
N GLY A 340 2.72 14.24 -6.23
CA GLY A 340 3.33 14.85 -7.43
C GLY A 340 2.37 15.01 -8.61
N GLN A 341 1.09 14.72 -8.41
CA GLN A 341 0.03 14.97 -9.39
C GLN A 341 -1.28 15.34 -8.68
N GLN A 342 -2.17 16.02 -9.41
CA GLN A 342 -3.52 16.36 -8.96
C GLN A 342 -3.57 17.05 -7.58
N GLU A 343 -2.68 18.04 -7.39
CA GLU A 343 -2.43 18.84 -6.17
C GLU A 343 -3.69 19.35 -5.45
N ARG A 344 -4.37 18.45 -4.73
CA ARG A 344 -5.61 18.68 -3.98
C ARG A 344 -5.49 17.95 -2.64
N PRO A 345 -5.03 18.63 -1.58
CA PRO A 345 -4.86 17.98 -0.28
C PRO A 345 -6.18 17.35 0.17
N PHE A 346 -6.14 16.06 0.48
CA PHE A 346 -7.26 15.24 0.91
C PHE A 346 -8.48 15.34 0.00
N GLY A 347 -8.26 15.51 -1.31
CA GLY A 347 -9.34 15.65 -2.30
C GLY A 347 -10.11 16.97 -2.23
N HIS A 348 -9.67 17.97 -1.46
CA HIS A 348 -10.35 19.25 -1.36
C HIS A 348 -10.03 20.14 -2.56
N ARG A 349 -11.04 20.49 -3.38
CA ARG A 349 -10.83 21.18 -4.68
C ARG A 349 -10.47 22.66 -4.58
N ALA A 350 -10.85 23.33 -3.49
CA ALA A 350 -10.62 24.77 -3.32
C ALA A 350 -9.31 25.09 -2.60
N THR A 351 -8.64 24.10 -1.98
CA THR A 351 -7.35 24.28 -1.32
C THR A 351 -6.24 23.90 -2.28
N PRO A 352 -5.31 24.81 -2.63
CA PRO A 352 -4.11 24.43 -3.39
C PRO A 352 -3.13 23.68 -2.49
N MET A 353 -2.32 22.80 -3.07
CA MET A 353 -1.22 22.19 -2.34
C MET A 353 -0.15 23.24 -1.99
N PRO A 354 0.36 23.30 -0.75
CA PRO A 354 1.45 24.20 -0.40
C PRO A 354 2.73 23.86 -1.18
N GLU A 355 3.46 24.86 -1.68
CA GLU A 355 4.75 24.65 -2.36
C GLU A 355 5.76 23.91 -1.47
N THR A 356 5.73 24.18 -0.16
CA THR A 356 6.58 23.52 0.84
C THR A 356 6.42 22.00 0.89
N SER A 357 5.24 21.47 0.52
CA SER A 357 5.00 20.02 0.46
C SER A 357 5.99 19.31 -0.47
N GLN A 358 6.42 19.97 -1.55
CA GLN A 358 7.30 19.38 -2.58
C GLN A 358 8.67 18.98 -2.04
N SER A 359 9.09 19.56 -0.92
CA SER A 359 10.35 19.18 -0.26
C SER A 359 10.38 17.70 0.16
N VAL A 360 9.23 17.03 0.33
CA VAL A 360 9.19 15.59 0.58
C VAL A 360 9.77 14.78 -0.58
N PHE A 361 9.55 15.22 -1.83
CA PHE A 361 10.10 14.54 -3.01
C PHE A 361 11.60 14.76 -3.15
N ALA A 362 12.08 15.96 -2.80
CA ALA A 362 13.51 16.24 -2.70
C ALA A 362 14.19 15.36 -1.65
N ALA A 363 13.55 15.14 -0.50
CA ALA A 363 14.05 14.23 0.52
C ALA A 363 14.17 12.78 -0.01
N TRP A 364 13.13 12.27 -0.67
CA TRP A 364 13.20 10.93 -1.27
C TRP A 364 14.25 10.80 -2.36
N HIS A 365 14.39 11.81 -3.21
CA HIS A 365 15.43 11.85 -4.23
C HIS A 365 16.83 11.81 -3.61
N LEU A 366 17.08 12.60 -2.56
CA LEU A 366 18.35 12.58 -1.82
C LEU A 366 18.62 11.21 -1.18
N LEU A 367 17.65 10.67 -0.44
CA LEU A 367 17.81 9.43 0.32
C LEU A 367 17.99 8.19 -0.57
N SER A 368 17.57 8.27 -1.84
CA SER A 368 17.64 7.19 -2.82
C SER A 368 18.76 7.34 -3.85
N HIS A 369 19.79 8.15 -3.57
CA HIS A 369 20.87 8.44 -4.54
C HIS A 369 20.36 8.96 -5.89
N GLY A 370 19.20 9.61 -5.88
CA GLY A 370 18.54 10.17 -7.06
C GLY A 370 17.72 9.18 -7.89
N THR A 371 17.56 7.93 -7.48
CA THR A 371 16.77 6.95 -8.26
C THR A 371 15.27 7.18 -8.16
N ILE A 372 14.77 7.71 -7.04
CA ILE A 372 13.38 8.19 -6.94
C ILE A 372 13.34 9.64 -7.47
N PRO A 373 12.42 9.99 -8.40
CA PRO A 373 12.34 11.33 -8.96
C PRO A 373 12.07 12.42 -7.91
N ALA A 374 12.63 13.62 -8.11
CA ALA A 374 12.48 14.75 -7.19
C ALA A 374 11.13 15.49 -7.28
N HIS A 375 10.16 14.96 -8.04
CA HIS A 375 8.88 15.62 -8.33
C HIS A 375 7.66 14.72 -8.10
N GLY A 376 7.83 13.60 -7.37
CA GLY A 376 6.72 12.72 -7.06
C GLY A 376 7.11 11.46 -6.31
N SER A 377 6.10 10.67 -5.94
CA SER A 377 6.27 9.45 -5.12
C SER A 377 5.72 8.18 -5.76
N CYS A 378 5.23 8.25 -7.00
CA CYS A 378 4.66 7.11 -7.72
C CYS A 378 4.83 7.24 -9.24
N LEU A 379 4.54 6.19 -10.01
CA LEU A 379 4.73 6.20 -11.47
C LEU A 379 3.61 6.94 -12.23
N HIS A 380 2.61 7.49 -11.54
CA HIS A 380 1.57 8.33 -12.17
C HIS A 380 2.04 9.77 -12.46
N ILE A 381 3.21 10.14 -11.95
CA ILE A 381 3.80 11.46 -12.22
C ILE A 381 4.29 11.60 -13.67
N PRO A 382 4.48 12.84 -14.16
CA PRO A 382 5.04 13.04 -15.49
C PRO A 382 6.41 12.35 -15.66
N GLY A 383 6.60 11.67 -16.78
CA GLY A 383 7.84 10.96 -17.12
C GLY A 383 7.67 9.47 -17.39
N TYR A 384 6.54 8.88 -16.98
CA TYR A 384 6.25 7.46 -17.18
C TYR A 384 5.17 7.24 -18.25
N SER A 385 5.29 6.13 -18.98
CA SER A 385 4.32 5.66 -19.97
C SER A 385 4.07 4.18 -19.73
N PHE A 386 2.80 3.80 -19.55
CA PHE A 386 2.47 2.42 -19.19
C PHE A 386 2.28 1.53 -20.44
N PRO A 387 3.08 0.45 -20.60
CA PRO A 387 2.96 -0.50 -21.70
C PRO A 387 1.54 -1.05 -21.92
N ARG A 388 0.77 -1.26 -20.84
CA ARG A 388 -0.64 -1.71 -20.91
C ARG A 388 -1.53 -0.82 -21.77
N HIS A 389 -1.23 0.48 -21.89
CA HIS A 389 -2.01 1.39 -22.73
C HIS A 389 -1.84 1.06 -24.22
N GLU A 390 -0.65 0.64 -24.64
CA GLU A 390 -0.41 0.19 -26.01
C GLU A 390 -1.07 -1.16 -26.26
N LEU A 391 -0.97 -2.10 -25.32
CA LEU A 391 -1.70 -3.37 -25.40
C LEU A 391 -3.20 -3.16 -25.59
N LYS A 392 -3.82 -2.26 -24.81
CA LYS A 392 -5.24 -1.90 -24.94
C LYS A 392 -5.60 -1.31 -26.30
N ARG A 393 -4.67 -0.62 -26.98
CA ARG A 393 -4.87 -0.08 -28.34
C ARG A 393 -4.74 -1.17 -29.40
N GLN A 394 -3.81 -2.11 -29.24
CA GLN A 394 -3.51 -3.12 -30.25
C GLN A 394 -4.41 -4.36 -30.19
N VAL A 395 -4.93 -4.72 -29.02
CA VAL A 395 -5.65 -5.98 -28.79
C VAL A 395 -7.10 -5.70 -28.39
N PRO A 396 -8.09 -6.08 -29.23
CA PRO A 396 -9.50 -6.05 -28.86
C PRO A 396 -9.82 -6.85 -27.60
N GLY A 397 -10.78 -6.37 -26.80
CA GLY A 397 -11.12 -6.96 -25.50
C GLY A 397 -11.61 -8.41 -25.55
N ASP A 398 -12.24 -8.83 -26.65
CA ASP A 398 -12.75 -10.19 -26.88
C ASP A 398 -11.65 -11.23 -27.16
N ARG A 399 -10.41 -10.80 -27.36
CA ARG A 399 -9.26 -11.69 -27.53
C ARG A 399 -8.64 -12.16 -26.22
N PHE A 400 -9.00 -11.54 -25.10
CA PHE A 400 -8.51 -11.95 -23.79
C PHE A 400 -9.27 -13.18 -23.28
N PRO A 401 -8.62 -14.07 -22.50
CA PRO A 401 -7.24 -13.98 -22.01
C PRO A 401 -6.18 -14.35 -23.06
N LEU A 402 -5.03 -13.67 -23.02
CA LEU A 402 -3.84 -13.99 -23.79
C LEU A 402 -2.95 -14.95 -23.00
N MET A 403 -3.09 -16.25 -23.22
CA MET A 403 -2.40 -17.25 -22.40
C MET A 403 -0.88 -17.27 -22.55
N GLU A 404 -0.37 -16.93 -23.73
CA GLU A 404 1.07 -16.83 -24.01
C GLU A 404 1.60 -15.39 -23.82
N GLY A 405 0.73 -14.46 -23.44
CA GLY A 405 1.04 -13.04 -23.34
C GLY A 405 1.25 -12.35 -24.69
N LEU A 406 1.90 -11.18 -24.64
CA LEU A 406 2.29 -10.41 -25.80
C LEU A 406 3.62 -9.71 -25.52
N ARG A 407 4.56 -9.72 -26.47
CA ARG A 407 5.78 -8.90 -26.40
C ARG A 407 5.60 -7.63 -27.23
N LEU A 408 5.71 -6.48 -26.59
CA LEU A 408 5.74 -5.18 -27.25
C LEU A 408 7.16 -4.83 -27.71
N ALA A 409 7.29 -3.94 -28.69
CA ALA A 409 8.56 -3.64 -29.35
C ALA A 409 9.55 -2.86 -28.46
N GLU A 410 9.12 -1.84 -27.69
CA GLU A 410 9.98 -1.05 -26.77
C GLU A 410 9.15 -0.27 -25.72
N PRO A 411 9.73 0.03 -24.55
CA PRO A 411 10.18 -0.96 -23.58
C PRO A 411 8.97 -1.68 -22.95
N PRO A 412 9.06 -2.99 -22.69
CA PRO A 412 7.93 -3.79 -22.24
C PRO A 412 7.57 -3.60 -20.76
N ALA A 413 8.49 -3.04 -19.97
CA ALA A 413 8.37 -2.93 -18.52
C ALA A 413 8.92 -1.60 -17.99
N VAL A 414 8.24 -1.01 -17.01
CA VAL A 414 8.55 0.30 -16.41
C VAL A 414 8.49 0.29 -14.89
N HIS A 415 8.25 -0.86 -14.26
CA HIS A 415 8.00 -0.98 -12.82
C HIS A 415 9.05 -1.86 -12.11
N PRO A 416 10.26 -1.35 -11.83
CA PRO A 416 11.24 -2.07 -11.03
C PRO A 416 10.93 -1.99 -9.53
N LEU A 417 11.35 -3.01 -8.77
CA LEU A 417 11.16 -3.07 -7.31
C LEU A 417 12.29 -2.37 -6.54
N PHE A 418 13.45 -2.19 -7.14
CA PHE A 418 14.66 -1.75 -6.46
C PHE A 418 14.92 -0.24 -6.58
N GLN A 419 15.05 0.42 -5.42
CA GLN A 419 15.71 1.71 -5.27
C GLN A 419 16.58 1.65 -4.00
N PRO A 420 17.84 2.10 -4.00
CA PRO A 420 18.68 2.07 -2.81
C PRO A 420 18.07 2.93 -1.71
N LEU A 421 18.10 2.43 -0.48
CA LEU A 421 17.60 3.13 0.68
C LEU A 421 18.20 2.49 1.93
N ARG A 422 18.54 3.26 2.96
CA ARG A 422 19.16 2.70 4.16
C ARG A 422 18.25 2.79 5.38
N SER A 423 17.56 1.69 5.68
CA SER A 423 16.77 1.49 6.90
C SER A 423 16.01 2.74 7.31
N THR A 424 15.24 3.26 6.36
CA THR A 424 14.48 4.49 6.50
C THR A 424 13.10 4.15 7.04
N LEU A 425 12.64 4.87 8.07
CA LEU A 425 11.23 4.86 8.48
C LEU A 425 10.65 6.26 8.35
N VAL A 426 9.39 6.34 7.92
CA VAL A 426 8.68 7.62 7.84
C VAL A 426 7.77 7.80 9.04
N LEU A 427 7.92 8.92 9.74
CA LEU A 427 7.02 9.33 10.81
C LEU A 427 6.28 10.59 10.37
N ASP A 428 5.09 10.82 10.90
CA ASP A 428 4.38 12.06 10.58
C ASP A 428 4.82 13.24 11.47
N GLY A 429 4.24 14.41 11.18
CA GLY A 429 4.45 15.63 11.94
C GLY A 429 4.11 15.56 13.43
N TYR A 430 3.58 14.45 13.96
CA TYR A 430 3.17 14.25 15.36
C TYR A 430 4.03 13.21 16.10
N ALA A 431 5.18 12.84 15.54
CA ALA A 431 6.13 11.92 16.17
C ALA A 431 6.65 12.41 17.53
N ARG A 432 6.58 11.53 18.53
CA ARG A 432 7.13 11.75 19.88
C ARG A 432 8.59 11.32 19.96
N GLU A 433 9.27 11.82 20.98
CA GLU A 433 10.70 11.52 21.22
C GLU A 433 11.01 10.02 21.34
N ASP A 434 10.13 9.24 21.97
CA ASP A 434 10.26 7.79 22.14
C ASP A 434 10.13 7.03 20.80
N GLN A 435 9.35 7.58 19.86
CA GLN A 435 9.12 6.99 18.55
C GLN A 435 10.28 7.21 17.58
N LEU A 436 11.05 8.30 17.74
CA LEU A 436 12.19 8.61 16.86
C LEU A 436 13.29 7.54 16.93
N GLY A 437 13.45 6.84 18.05
CA GLY A 437 14.57 5.91 18.25
C GLY A 437 15.92 6.63 18.36
N ALA A 438 16.97 6.06 17.77
CA ALA A 438 18.33 6.62 17.76
C ALA A 438 18.91 6.68 16.33
N PRO A 439 18.28 7.43 15.41
CA PRO A 439 18.70 7.48 14.02
C PRO A 439 19.99 8.28 13.87
N GLN A 440 20.77 7.95 12.86
CA GLN A 440 21.98 8.68 12.48
C GLN A 440 21.63 9.97 11.71
N LEU A 441 20.57 9.90 10.89
CA LEU A 441 20.05 11.01 10.09
C LEU A 441 18.56 11.19 10.35
N ILE A 442 18.12 12.43 10.57
CA ILE A 442 16.71 12.81 10.54
C ILE A 442 16.53 13.84 9.42
N VAL A 443 15.60 13.59 8.52
CA VAL A 443 15.18 14.54 7.49
C VAL A 443 13.77 15.02 7.85
N VAL A 444 13.55 16.33 7.92
CA VAL A 444 12.23 16.93 8.18
C VAL A 444 11.83 17.74 6.96
N ALA A 445 10.76 17.32 6.29
CA ALA A 445 10.30 17.86 5.02
C ALA A 445 8.77 17.95 4.96
N GLY A 446 8.24 18.41 3.83
CA GLY A 446 6.81 18.56 3.58
C GLY A 446 6.23 19.86 4.12
N SER A 447 4.93 19.83 4.44
CA SER A 447 4.14 21.04 4.72
C SER A 447 3.96 21.35 6.21
N PHE A 448 4.16 20.38 7.12
CA PHE A 448 3.89 20.55 8.54
C PHE A 448 4.77 19.67 9.45
N VAL A 449 5.11 20.21 10.62
CA VAL A 449 5.66 19.47 11.77
C VAL A 449 5.18 20.12 13.06
N SER A 450 4.76 19.32 14.05
CA SER A 450 4.27 19.86 15.31
C SER A 450 5.42 20.44 16.16
N PRO A 451 5.16 21.42 17.03
CA PRO A 451 6.17 21.95 17.94
C PRO A 451 6.80 20.92 18.86
N ASP A 452 6.04 19.90 19.28
CA ASP A 452 6.54 18.80 20.12
C ASP A 452 7.51 17.90 19.35
N THR A 453 7.13 17.51 18.13
CA THR A 453 7.99 16.74 17.22
C THR A 453 9.28 17.51 16.94
N LEU A 454 9.18 18.80 16.65
CA LEU A 454 10.36 19.61 16.35
C LEU A 454 11.32 19.73 17.54
N ARG A 455 10.80 19.87 18.76
CA ARG A 455 11.61 19.81 19.99
C ARG A 455 12.28 18.45 20.15
N ALA A 456 11.56 17.36 19.89
CA ALA A 456 12.11 16.01 19.96
C ALA A 456 13.24 15.80 18.95
N VAL A 457 13.07 16.27 17.70
CA VAL A 457 14.11 16.23 16.66
C VAL A 457 15.32 17.07 17.07
N ARG A 458 15.12 18.28 17.59
CA ARG A 458 16.21 19.14 18.07
C ARG A 458 17.02 18.46 19.18
N LYS A 459 16.35 17.80 20.12
CA LYS A 459 17.00 17.03 21.18
C LYS A 459 17.82 15.85 20.64
N ARG A 460 17.36 15.18 19.57
CA ARG A 460 18.16 14.16 18.88
C ARG A 460 19.40 14.75 18.22
N ALA A 461 19.30 15.94 17.63
CA ALA A 461 20.45 16.67 17.10
C ALA A 461 21.47 16.98 18.21
N GLU A 462 21.01 17.49 19.35
CA GLU A 462 21.85 17.77 20.52
C GLU A 462 22.54 16.50 21.07
N ALA A 463 21.88 15.35 20.96
CA ALA A 463 22.39 14.05 21.40
C ALA A 463 23.30 13.33 20.38
N GLY A 464 23.54 13.89 19.19
CA GLY A 464 24.50 13.34 18.22
C GLY A 464 23.94 13.03 16.82
N ALA A 465 22.64 13.13 16.60
CA ALA A 465 22.06 12.90 15.27
C ALA A 465 22.38 14.05 14.31
N ARG A 466 22.43 13.76 13.01
CA ARG A 466 22.44 14.79 11.97
C ARG A 466 21.01 15.07 11.55
N VAL A 467 20.62 16.34 11.54
CA VAL A 467 19.27 16.78 11.17
C VAL A 467 19.37 17.70 9.97
N LEU A 468 18.68 17.30 8.89
CA LEU A 468 18.40 18.12 7.72
C LEU A 468 16.92 18.52 7.78
N ILE A 469 16.61 19.81 7.77
CA ILE A 469 15.23 20.31 7.87
C ILE A 469 14.97 21.36 6.79
N ALA A 470 13.83 21.24 6.11
CA ALA A 470 13.35 22.30 5.21
C ALA A 470 13.21 23.60 6.02
N GLU A 471 13.90 24.66 5.61
CA GLU A 471 14.04 25.91 6.40
C GLU A 471 12.69 26.48 6.86
N GLY A 472 11.66 26.41 6.01
CA GLY A 472 10.31 26.89 6.31
C GLY A 472 9.58 26.15 7.43
N LEU A 473 10.06 24.97 7.85
CA LEU A 473 9.52 24.19 8.97
C LEU A 473 10.20 24.53 10.31
N ALA A 474 11.34 25.22 10.27
CA ALA A 474 12.06 25.66 11.47
C ALA A 474 11.58 27.05 11.92
N PRO A 475 11.30 27.28 13.21
CA PRO A 475 11.04 28.62 13.73
C PRO A 475 12.31 29.47 13.64
N GLU A 476 12.15 30.79 13.57
CA GLU A 476 13.25 31.77 13.38
C GLU A 476 14.51 31.49 14.23
N PRO A 477 14.45 31.16 15.54
CA PRO A 477 15.65 30.88 16.33
C PRO A 477 16.44 29.64 15.89
N TRP A 478 15.83 28.76 15.10
CA TRP A 478 16.39 27.49 14.62
C TRP A 478 16.64 27.51 13.11
N GLN A 479 16.55 28.65 12.44
CA GLN A 479 16.87 28.77 11.00
C GLN A 479 18.37 28.94 10.72
N THR A 480 19.21 28.98 11.76
CA THR A 480 20.67 28.98 11.61
C THR A 480 21.24 27.57 11.83
N ALA A 481 22.17 27.18 10.97
CA ALA A 481 22.89 25.92 11.13
C ALA A 481 23.66 25.89 12.46
N ALA A 482 23.67 24.73 13.12
CA ALA A 482 24.34 24.54 14.40
C ALA A 482 25.05 23.18 14.47
N ARG A 483 26.16 23.14 15.22
CA ARG A 483 26.81 21.91 15.67
C ARG A 483 26.73 21.86 17.19
N PHE A 484 26.47 20.70 17.74
CA PHE A 484 26.34 20.50 19.19
C PHE A 484 27.52 19.76 19.77
N ASP A 485 27.72 19.91 21.08
CA ASP A 485 28.79 19.23 21.81
C ASP A 485 28.69 17.69 21.73
N GLY A 486 27.47 17.16 21.56
CA GLY A 486 27.22 15.73 21.30
C GLY A 486 27.66 15.23 19.92
N GLY A 487 28.23 16.09 19.07
CA GLY A 487 28.69 15.76 17.71
C GLY A 487 27.60 15.81 16.64
N GLY A 488 26.34 16.09 17.03
CA GLY A 488 25.23 16.20 16.10
C GLY A 488 25.20 17.54 15.38
N VAL A 489 24.38 17.61 14.33
CA VAL A 489 24.28 18.74 13.42
C VAL A 489 22.82 19.10 13.20
N TRP A 490 22.52 20.39 13.18
CA TRP A 490 21.24 20.93 12.76
C TRP A 490 21.46 21.80 11.52
N LEU A 491 20.87 21.40 10.39
CA LEU A 491 21.01 22.09 9.11
C LEU A 491 19.62 22.43 8.54
N PRO A 492 19.15 23.67 8.74
CA PRO A 492 18.07 24.26 7.96
C PRO A 492 18.55 24.46 6.53
N ALA A 493 17.76 24.00 5.56
CA ALA A 493 18.08 24.10 4.15
C ALA A 493 16.88 24.62 3.36
N ALA A 494 17.11 25.66 2.56
CA ALA A 494 16.12 26.15 1.60
C ALA A 494 15.91 25.16 0.44
N ASP A 495 16.94 24.38 0.11
CA ASP A 495 16.91 23.31 -0.89
C ASP A 495 17.55 22.05 -0.30
N LEU A 496 16.75 20.97 -0.19
CA LEU A 496 17.21 19.68 0.32
C LEU A 496 18.14 18.94 -0.65
N LEU A 497 18.27 19.41 -1.90
CA LEU A 497 19.20 18.87 -2.89
C LEU A 497 20.47 19.71 -3.04
N GLY A 498 20.61 20.79 -2.26
CA GLY A 498 21.81 21.65 -2.29
C GLY A 498 23.06 20.95 -1.74
N ASP A 499 24.23 21.51 -2.07
CA ASP A 499 25.54 20.91 -1.73
C ASP A 499 25.70 20.63 -0.23
N ALA A 500 25.26 21.53 0.64
CA ALA A 500 25.35 21.34 2.09
C ALA A 500 24.46 20.19 2.59
N ALA A 501 23.28 20.01 1.99
CA ALA A 501 22.37 18.92 2.33
C ALA A 501 22.96 17.56 1.89
N ARG A 502 23.55 17.51 0.69
CA ARG A 502 24.25 16.33 0.17
C ARG A 502 25.47 15.98 1.02
N GLU A 503 26.35 16.94 1.32
CA GLU A 503 27.53 16.73 2.17
C GLU A 503 27.16 16.15 3.54
N LEU A 504 26.04 16.60 4.12
CA LEU A 504 25.56 16.10 5.40
C LEU A 504 25.06 14.64 5.32
N ALA A 505 24.28 14.33 4.27
CA ALA A 505 23.51 13.08 4.13
C ALA A 505 24.28 11.95 3.44
N GLU A 506 25.10 12.23 2.42
CA GLU A 506 25.82 11.24 1.59
C GLU A 506 26.56 10.17 2.42
N PRO A 507 27.28 10.50 3.51
CA PRO A 507 27.97 9.50 4.32
C PRO A 507 27.04 8.54 5.08
N LEU A 508 25.74 8.85 5.15
CA LEU A 508 24.76 8.16 5.98
C LEU A 508 23.69 7.41 5.17
N ILE A 509 23.46 7.73 3.91
CA ILE A 509 22.37 7.13 3.09
C ILE A 509 22.68 5.72 2.53
N GLY A 510 23.82 5.12 2.91
CA GLY A 510 24.21 3.78 2.47
C GLY A 510 24.71 3.73 1.03
N PRO A 511 25.05 2.55 0.49
CA PRO A 511 25.54 2.41 -0.87
C PRO A 511 24.39 2.42 -1.90
N ALA A 512 24.68 2.84 -3.13
CA ALA A 512 23.69 3.01 -4.19
C ALA A 512 23.17 1.70 -4.82
N ASP A 513 23.74 0.55 -4.44
CA ASP A 513 23.40 -0.78 -4.92
C ASP A 513 22.75 -1.66 -3.84
N CYS A 514 22.39 -1.08 -2.69
CA CYS A 514 21.75 -1.81 -1.60
C CYS A 514 20.56 -1.04 -1.01
N TRP A 515 19.46 -1.77 -0.78
CA TRP A 515 18.39 -1.33 0.09
C TRP A 515 18.43 -2.15 1.38
N THR A 516 18.43 -1.49 2.53
CA THR A 516 18.37 -2.14 3.84
C THR A 516 17.12 -1.79 4.63
N GLN A 517 16.66 -2.72 5.46
CA GLN A 517 15.68 -2.49 6.52
C GLN A 517 16.06 -3.28 7.77
N ARG A 518 16.16 -2.59 8.92
CA ARG A 518 16.49 -3.21 10.21
C ARG A 518 15.26 -3.58 11.01
N PHE A 519 15.36 -4.68 11.74
CA PHE A 519 14.40 -5.16 12.74
C PHE A 519 15.15 -5.62 13.98
N ARG A 520 15.12 -4.84 15.07
CA ARG A 520 15.98 -5.05 16.26
C ARG A 520 17.46 -5.26 15.90
N ASP A 521 17.98 -6.47 16.10
CA ASP A 521 19.35 -6.92 15.85
C ASP A 521 19.52 -7.64 14.50
N ARG A 522 18.50 -7.58 13.63
CA ARG A 522 18.52 -8.13 12.28
C ARG A 522 18.50 -7.01 11.25
N GLU A 523 19.16 -7.24 10.13
CA GLU A 523 19.15 -6.36 8.97
C GLU A 523 18.84 -7.17 7.73
N VAL A 524 17.76 -6.81 7.04
CA VAL A 524 17.44 -7.31 5.70
C VAL A 524 18.19 -6.43 4.72
N ARG A 525 19.02 -7.03 3.86
CA ARG A 525 19.67 -6.35 2.74
C ARG A 525 19.12 -6.91 1.44
N ILE A 526 18.74 -6.00 0.56
CA ILE A 526 18.08 -6.26 -0.71
C ILE A 526 18.99 -5.69 -1.80
N TYR A 527 19.30 -6.53 -2.78
CA TYR A 527 20.17 -6.19 -3.90
C TYR A 527 19.45 -6.46 -5.22
N PRO A 528 19.65 -5.62 -6.25
CA PRO A 528 19.18 -5.95 -7.59
C PRO A 528 19.98 -7.14 -8.12
N GLN A 529 19.29 -8.16 -8.60
CA GLN A 529 19.88 -9.36 -9.18
C GLN A 529 19.97 -9.26 -10.72
N ASP A 530 19.13 -8.44 -11.33
CA ASP A 530 19.21 -8.02 -12.72
C ASP A 530 19.60 -6.53 -12.83
N SER A 531 19.87 -6.07 -14.06
CA SER A 531 20.31 -4.67 -14.29
C SER A 531 19.22 -3.65 -14.00
N ASP A 532 17.96 -4.09 -14.03
CA ASP A 532 16.81 -3.20 -14.04
C ASP A 532 16.05 -3.21 -12.70
N GLY A 533 16.34 -4.15 -11.81
CA GLY A 533 15.78 -4.21 -10.45
C GLY A 533 14.42 -4.90 -10.33
N TYR A 534 14.07 -5.81 -11.26
CA TYR A 534 12.86 -6.64 -11.15
C TYR A 534 13.12 -7.91 -10.34
N GLU A 535 14.33 -8.45 -10.43
CA GLU A 535 14.78 -9.58 -9.61
C GLU A 535 15.58 -9.09 -8.41
N LEU A 536 15.25 -9.61 -7.22
CA LEU A 536 15.88 -9.21 -5.97
C LEU A 536 16.59 -10.39 -5.29
N ALA A 537 17.80 -10.13 -4.80
CA ALA A 537 18.53 -11.01 -3.90
C ALA A 537 18.45 -10.48 -2.46
N PHE A 538 18.39 -11.39 -1.48
CA PHE A 538 18.19 -11.06 -0.07
C PHE A 538 19.30 -11.65 0.81
N GLU A 539 19.87 -10.84 1.69
CA GLU A 539 20.80 -11.26 2.75
C GLU A 539 20.22 -10.86 4.12
N ILE A 540 20.21 -11.77 5.09
CA ILE A 540 19.83 -11.48 6.47
C ILE A 540 21.09 -11.43 7.33
N ALA A 541 21.50 -10.22 7.72
CA ALA A 541 22.65 -9.98 8.57
C ALA A 541 22.24 -9.83 10.04
N LYS A 542 23.17 -10.15 10.95
CA LYS A 542 23.09 -9.68 12.35
C LYS A 542 23.62 -8.25 12.39
N GLY A 543 22.77 -7.33 12.82
CA GLY A 543 23.02 -5.89 12.80
C GLY A 543 23.64 -5.32 14.07
#